data_AF-A0A526YH01-F1
#
_entry.id   AF-A0A526YH01-F1
#
_cell.length_a   1.000
_cell.length_b   1.000
_cell.length_c   1.000
_cell.angle_alpha   90.00
_cell.angle_beta   90.00
_cell.angle_gamma   90.00
#
_symmetry.space_group_name_H-M   'P 1'
#
loop_
_entity.id
_entity.type
_entity.pdbx_description
1 polymer ?
#
loop_
_entity_poly.entity_id
_entity_poly.type
_entity_poly.pdbx_seq_one_letter_code
_entity_poly.pdbx_strand_id
1 'polypeptide(L)' 'MTRLSGGLIDRSRALSFTFDGKRYQGHPGDTLASALLANGLRLM' A
#
# COMPACT_ATOMS: atom_id res chain seq x y z
N MET A 1 12.63 -16.06 -18.31
CA MET A 1 12.59 -15.33 -17.02
C MET A 1 11.18 -14.79 -16.84
N THR A 2 10.28 -15.59 -16.30
CA THR A 2 8.87 -15.21 -16.16
C THR A 2 8.73 -14.34 -14.92
N ARG A 3 8.50 -13.05 -15.11
CA ARG A 3 8.11 -12.15 -14.00
C ARG A 3 6.77 -12.66 -13.47
N LEU A 4 6.75 -13.14 -12.24
CA LEU A 4 5.52 -13.53 -11.54
C LEU A 4 4.58 -12.32 -11.53
N SER A 5 3.47 -12.42 -12.24
CA SER A 5 2.41 -11.41 -12.29
C SER A 5 1.90 -11.17 -10.86
N GLY A 6 2.30 -10.05 -10.25
CA GLY A 6 1.81 -9.63 -8.95
C GLY A 6 2.39 -10.42 -7.78
N GLY A 7 3.73 -10.41 -7.65
CA GLY A 7 4.45 -11.08 -6.57
C GLY A 7 3.76 -10.94 -5.22
N LEU A 8 3.38 -12.07 -4.62
CA LEU A 8 3.03 -12.36 -3.23
C LEU A 8 2.33 -11.29 -2.36
N ILE A 9 1.69 -10.29 -2.95
CA ILE A 9 0.91 -9.29 -2.22
C ILE A 9 -0.51 -9.83 -2.15
N ASP A 10 -0.89 -10.32 -0.97
CA ASP A 10 -2.28 -10.64 -0.66
C ASP A 10 -3.09 -9.35 -0.61
N ARG A 11 -3.63 -8.95 -1.77
CA ARG A 11 -4.49 -7.77 -1.93
C ARG A 11 -5.87 -7.96 -1.31
N SER A 12 -6.22 -9.15 -0.81
CA SER A 12 -7.49 -9.37 -0.12
C SER A 12 -7.45 -8.83 1.32
N ARG A 13 -6.26 -8.64 1.88
CA ARG A 13 -6.07 -8.19 3.25
C ARG A 13 -5.70 -6.72 3.28
N ALA A 14 -6.61 -5.88 3.76
CA ALA A 14 -6.32 -4.50 4.09
C ALA A 14 -5.68 -4.39 5.49
N LEU A 15 -4.61 -3.62 5.60
CA LEU A 15 -3.96 -3.22 6.85
C LEU A 15 -4.25 -1.75 7.11
N SER A 16 -4.75 -1.44 8.31
CA SER A 16 -4.98 -0.06 8.75
C SER A 16 -3.73 0.49 9.42
N PHE A 17 -3.34 1.72 9.07
CA PHE A 17 -2.25 2.44 9.71
C PHE A 17 -2.59 3.93 9.85
N THR A 18 -1.85 4.63 10.70
CA THR A 18 -1.99 6.08 10.88
C THR A 18 -0.75 6.78 10.35
N PHE A 19 -0.95 7.81 9.54
CA PHE A 19 0.10 8.71 9.05
C PHE A 19 -0.37 10.15 9.21
N ASP A 20 0.47 11.00 9.79
CA ASP A 20 0.15 12.42 10.04
C ASP A 20 -1.20 12.63 10.77
N GLY A 21 -1.47 11.77 11.77
CA GLY A 21 -2.72 11.82 12.54
C GLY A 21 -3.97 11.28 11.82
N LYS A 22 -3.88 10.92 10.54
CA LYS A 22 -5.01 10.38 9.75
C LYS A 22 -4.85 8.88 9.48
N ARG A 23 -5.97 8.15 9.52
CA ARG A 23 -6.00 6.71 9.21
C ARG A 23 -6.06 6.47 7.71
N TYR A 24 -5.27 5.50 7.27
CA TYR A 24 -5.18 5.02 5.89
C TYR A 24 -5.18 3.49 5.86
N GLN A 25 -5.37 2.94 4.66
CA GLN A 25 -5.31 1.51 4.40
C GLN A 25 -4.22 1.20 3.38
N GLY A 26 -3.47 0.13 3.61
CA GLY A 26 -2.51 -0.43 2.66
C GLY A 26 -2.64 -1.94 2.59
N HIS A 27 -1.85 -2.59 1.76
CA HIS A 27 -1.82 -4.05 1.63
C HIS A 27 -0.45 -4.61 2.06
N PRO A 28 -0.37 -5.86 2.50
CA PRO A 28 0.90 -6.52 2.79
C PRO A 28 1.87 -6.39 1.62
N GLY A 29 3.06 -5.82 1.85
CA GLY A 29 4.05 -5.58 0.79
C GLY A 29 3.96 -4.19 0.14
N ASP A 30 2.98 -3.36 0.49
CA ASP A 30 3.06 -1.93 0.23
C ASP A 30 4.20 -1.28 1.05
N THR A 31 4.84 -0.28 0.44
CA THR A 31 5.62 0.72 1.17
C THR A 31 4.68 1.81 1.67
N LEU A 32 5.10 2.61 2.66
CA LEU A 32 4.32 3.76 3.10
C LEU A 32 3.97 4.70 1.95
N ALA A 33 4.92 4.96 1.04
CA ALA A 33 4.71 5.82 -0.11
C ALA A 33 3.68 5.25 -1.11
N SER A 34 3.75 3.94 -1.42
CA SER A 34 2.79 3.32 -2.34
C SER A 34 1.38 3.25 -1.75
N ALA A 35 1.26 2.99 -0.45
CA ALA A 35 -0.01 3.03 0.26
C ALA A 35 -0.61 4.44 0.27
N LEU A 36 0.19 5.49 0.55
CA LEU A 36 -0.28 6.88 0.52
C LEU A 36 -0.73 7.30 -0.89
N LEU A 37 0.05 6.95 -1.92
CA LEU A 37 -0.29 7.22 -3.31
C LEU A 37 -1.61 6.55 -3.72
N ALA A 38 -1.82 5.29 -3.31
CA ALA A 38 -3.07 4.57 -3.55
C ALA A 38 -4.29 5.21 -2.84
N ASN A 39 -4.06 5.90 -1.71
CA ASN A 39 -5.07 6.68 -1.01
C ASN A 39 -5.20 8.13 -1.54
N GLY A 40 -4.58 8.44 -2.69
CA GLY A 40 -4.66 9.76 -3.33
C GLY A 40 -3.77 10.84 -2.71
N LEU A 41 -2.89 10.50 -1.77
CA LEU A 41 -1.87 11.43 -1.27
C LEU A 41 -0.63 11.38 -2.16
N ARG A 42 -0.28 12.55 -2.69
CA ARG A 42 0.99 12.77 -3.37
C ARG A 42 1.82 13.71 -2.51
N LEU A 43 2.91 13.22 -1.94
CA LEU A 43 3.91 14.10 -1.35
C LEU A 43 4.57 14.86 -2.50
N MET A 44 4.59 16.20 -2.38
CA MET A 44 5.37 17.09 -3.24
C MET A 44 6.83 17.15 -2.77
#